data_AF-A0A2J8G2I0-F1
#
_entry.id   AF-A0A2J8G2I0-F1
#
_cell.length_a   1.000
_cell.length_b   1.000
_cell.length_c   1.000
_cell.angle_alpha   90.00
_cell.angle_beta   90.00
_cell.angle_gamma   90.00
#
_symmetry.space_group_name_H-M   'P 1'
#
loop_
_entity.id
_entity.type
_entity.pdbx_description
1 polymer ?
#
loop_
_entity_poly.entity_id
_entity_poly.type
_entity_poly.pdbx_seq_one_letter_code
_entity_poly.pdbx_strand_id
1 'polypeptide(L)' 'MSSPATENEVRAAVDRATDEMIYIGPDHPYYPLLAGLVSAVGKAWQQGFEQGRRGSHEPNPYTWVRRDE' A
#
# COMPACT_ATOMS: atom_id res chain seq x y z
N MET A 1 -6.51 -14.62 22.06
CA MET A 1 -7.42 -14.81 20.92
C MET A 1 -6.79 -14.10 19.73
N SER A 2 -5.93 -14.79 18.96
CA SER A 2 -5.49 -14.24 17.68
C SER A 2 -6.66 -14.37 16.73
N SER A 3 -7.21 -13.25 16.25
CA SER A 3 -8.12 -13.30 15.11
C SER A 3 -7.39 -14.02 13.98
N PRO A 4 -8.02 -15.05 13.38
CA PRO A 4 -7.45 -15.72 12.23
C PRO A 4 -7.22 -14.65 11.18
N ALA A 5 -6.04 -14.69 10.56
CA ALA A 5 -5.72 -13.87 9.43
C ALA A 5 -6.89 -13.94 8.43
N THR A 6 -7.69 -12.88 8.35
CA THR A 6 -8.08 -12.39 7.03
C THR A 6 -6.75 -12.26 6.32
N GLU A 7 -6.39 -13.25 5.49
CA GLU A 7 -5.22 -13.21 4.64
C GLU A 7 -5.12 -11.78 4.13
N ASN A 8 -4.03 -11.09 4.47
CA ASN A 8 -3.93 -9.64 4.30
C ASN A 8 -4.13 -9.33 2.81
N GLU A 9 -5.36 -8.99 2.41
CA GLU A 9 -5.77 -8.87 1.01
C GLU A 9 -4.94 -7.80 0.30
N VAL A 10 -4.56 -6.76 1.04
CA VAL A 10 -3.64 -5.72 0.57
C VAL A 10 -2.27 -6.30 0.24
N ARG A 11 -1.73 -7.17 1.11
CA ARG A 11 -0.46 -7.86 0.86
C ARG A 11 -0.56 -8.79 -0.35
N ALA A 12 -1.62 -9.59 -0.45
CA ALA A 12 -1.83 -10.46 -1.60
C ALA A 12 -1.94 -9.68 -2.92
N ALA A 13 -2.62 -8.52 -2.91
CA ALA A 13 -2.71 -7.64 -4.07
C ALA A 13 -1.36 -7.03 -4.46
N VAL A 14 -0.54 -6.63 -3.48
CA VAL A 14 0.82 -6.10 -3.71
C VAL A 14 1.76 -7.18 -4.26
N ASP A 15 1.71 -8.39 -3.71
CA ASP A 15 2.50 -9.52 -4.17
C ASP A 15 2.15 -9.84 -5.64
N ARG A 16 0.85 -9.95 -5.96
CA ARG A 16 0.38 -10.16 -7.34
C ARG A 16 0.79 -9.03 -8.29
N ALA A 17 0.70 -7.77 -7.87
CA ALA A 17 1.12 -6.64 -8.69
C ALA A 17 2.63 -6.68 -8.98
N THR A 18 3.43 -7.13 -8.01
CA THR A 18 4.86 -7.31 -8.16
C THR A 18 5.19 -8.43 -9.13
N ASP A 19 4.48 -9.55 -9.06
CA ASP A 19 4.62 -10.65 -10.03
C ASP A 19 4.24 -10.23 -11.45
N GLU A 20 3.16 -9.46 -11.59
CA GLU A 20 2.75 -8.92 -12.89
C GLU A 20 3.81 -7.98 -13.47
N MET A 21 4.45 -7.15 -12.62
CA MET A 21 5.57 -6.29 -13.04
C MET A 21 6.76 -7.10 -13.58
N ILE A 22 7.02 -8.29 -13.04
CA ILE A 22 8.05 -9.21 -13.57
C ILE A 22 7.64 -9.72 -14.94
N TYR A 23 6.36 -10.08 -15.12
CA TYR A 23 5.85 -10.62 -16.38
C TYR A 23 5.84 -9.60 -17.51
N ILE A 24 5.33 -8.38 -17.26
CA ILE A 24 5.23 -7.34 -18.29
C ILE A 24 6.57 -6.67 -18.61
N GLY A 25 7.48 -6.61 -17.63
CA GLY A 25 8.78 -5.94 -17.76
C GLY A 25 8.71 -4.40 -17.74
N PRO A 26 9.88 -3.74 -17.59
CA PRO A 26 9.98 -2.29 -17.35
C PRO A 26 9.56 -1.42 -18.53
N ASP A 27 9.61 -1.94 -19.77
CA ASP A 27 9.25 -1.20 -20.98
C ASP A 27 7.72 -1.15 -21.21
N HIS A 28 6.95 -1.88 -20.40
CA HIS A 28 5.49 -1.91 -20.54
C HIS A 28 4.86 -0.58 -20.07
N PRO A 29 3.90 0.00 -20.81
CA PRO A 29 3.29 1.30 -20.48
C PRO A 29 2.70 1.41 -19.06
N TYR A 30 2.24 0.28 -18.49
CA TYR A 30 1.68 0.24 -17.13
C TYR A 30 2.70 -0.03 -16.03
N TYR A 31 3.94 -0.38 -16.37
CA TYR A 31 4.97 -0.66 -15.36
C TYR A 31 5.19 0.51 -14.40
N PRO A 32 5.34 1.79 -14.85
CA PRO A 32 5.54 2.92 -13.94
C PRO A 32 4.35 3.13 -12.99
N LEU A 33 3.13 2.88 -13.47
CA LEU A 33 1.91 3.01 -12.67
C LEU A 33 1.85 1.94 -11.56
N LEU A 34 2.09 0.68 -11.91
CA LEU A 34 2.12 -0.43 -10.95
C LEU A 34 3.25 -0.25 -9.92
N ALA A 35 4.45 0.13 -10.38
CA ALA A 35 5.58 0.42 -9.51
C ALA A 35 5.25 1.54 -8.51
N GLY A 36 4.62 2.62 -8.99
CA GLY A 36 4.18 3.73 -8.16
C GLY A 36 3.17 3.30 -7.10
N LEU A 37 2.17 2.50 -7.49
CA LEU A 37 1.14 1.99 -6.59
C LEU A 37 1.74 1.08 -5.50
N VAL A 38 2.52 0.08 -5.88
CA VAL A 38 3.18 -0.86 -4.95
C VAL A 38 4.07 -0.10 -3.97
N SER A 39 4.86 0.86 -4.46
CA SER A 39 5.70 1.70 -3.59
C SER A 39 4.89 2.56 -2.62
N ALA A 40 3.81 3.19 -3.08
CA ALA A 40 2.96 4.03 -2.25
C ALA A 40 2.27 3.22 -1.15
N VAL A 41 1.75 2.03 -1.47
CA VAL A 41 1.13 1.13 -0.49
C VAL A 41 2.17 0.65 0.54
N GLY A 42 3.38 0.28 0.10
CA GLY A 42 4.46 -0.12 1.01
C GLY A 42 4.84 0.99 2.00
N LYS A 43 5.01 2.23 1.51
CA LYS A 43 5.24 3.41 2.37
C LYS A 43 4.07 3.65 3.31
N ALA A 44 2.84 3.47 2.82
CA ALA A 44 1.65 3.70 3.62
C ALA A 44 1.57 2.78 4.81
N TRP A 45 1.84 1.50 4.57
CA TRP A 45 1.85 0.50 5.60
C TRP A 45 2.96 0.72 6.63
N GLN A 46 4.17 1.08 6.18
CA GLN A 46 5.28 1.41 7.08
C GLN A 46 4.93 2.60 7.98
N GLN A 47 4.37 3.67 7.42
CA GLN A 47 3.97 4.84 8.21
C GLN A 47 2.87 4.50 9.21
N GLY A 48 1.86 3.72 8.84
CA GLY A 48 0.82 3.26 9.76
C GLY A 48 1.37 2.41 10.91
N PHE A 49 2.33 1.51 10.61
CA PHE A 49 3.02 0.73 11.63
C PHE A 49 3.82 1.63 12.60
N GLU A 50 4.55 2.61 12.07
CA GLU A 50 5.31 3.57 12.87
C GLU A 50 4.40 4.46 13.73
N GLN A 51 3.28 4.92 13.18
CA GLN A 51 2.26 5.72 13.89
C GLN A 51 1.67 4.93 15.06
N GLY A 52 1.28 3.67 14.83
CA GLY A 52 0.76 2.77 15.86
C GLY A 52 1.80 2.49 16.95
N ARG A 53 3.07 2.30 16.57
CA ARG A 53 4.18 2.06 17.51
C ARG A 53 4.49 3.28 18.38
N ARG A 54 4.34 4.50 17.84
CA ARG A 54 4.65 5.76 18.53
C ARG A 54 3.47 6.33 19.35
N GLY A 55 2.27 5.73 19.28
CA GLY A 55 1.08 6.24 19.97
C GLY A 55 0.68 7.65 19.50
N SER A 56 0.84 7.91 18.20
CA SER A 56 0.88 9.27 17.66
C SER A 56 -0.46 10.03 17.77
N HIS A 57 -0.37 11.26 18.28
CA HIS A 57 -1.43 12.30 18.24
C HIS A 57 -1.56 12.99 16.87
N GLU A 58 -0.69 12.69 15.91
CA GLU A 58 -0.72 13.31 14.58
C GLU A 58 -1.88 12.77 13.73
N PRO A 59 -2.53 13.67 12.94
CA PRO A 59 -3.63 13.29 12.06
C PRO A 59 -3.18 12.25 11.04
N ASN A 60 -4.04 11.26 10.80
CA ASN A 60 -3.79 10.20 9.83
C ASN A 60 -3.50 10.81 8.44
N PRO A 61 -2.29 10.63 7.88
CA PRO A 61 -1.92 11.23 6.59
C PRO A 61 -2.66 10.60 5.40
N TYR A 62 -3.41 9.51 5.61
CA TYR A 62 -4.23 8.83 4.59
C TYR A 62 -5.70 9.26 4.59
N THR A 63 -6.08 10.31 5.33
CA THR A 63 -7.40 10.91 5.15
C THR A 63 -7.44 11.58 3.78
N TRP A 64 -8.14 10.93 2.84
CA TRP A 64 -8.54 11.55 1.59
C TRP A 64 -9.47 12.71 1.95
N VAL A 65 -8.91 13.92 2.11
CA VAL A 65 -9.72 15.12 2.14
C VAL A 65 -10.41 15.14 0.79
N ARG A 66 -11.71 14.79 0.75
CA ARG A 66 -12.55 15.09 -0.40
C ARG A 66 -12.30 16.57 -0.66
N ARG A 67 -11.75 16.89 -1.83
CA ARG A 67 -11.86 18.25 -2.33
C ARG A 67 -13.34 18.40 -2.61
N ASP A 68 -14.07 18.91 -1.63
CA ASP A 68 -15.45 19.29 -1.79
C ASP A 68 -15.52 20.28 -2.96
N GLU A 69 -16.47 19.98 -3.85
CA GLU A 69 -16.94 20.81 -4.95
C GLU A 69 -17.78 21.97 -4.40
#